data_AF-A0A3B1BF68-F1
#
_entry.id   AF-A0A3B1BF68-F1
#
_cell.length_a   1.000
_cell.length_b   1.000
_cell.length_c   1.000
_cell.angle_alpha   90.00
_cell.angle_beta   90.00
_cell.angle_gamma   90.00
#
_symmetry.space_group_name_H-M   'P 1'
#
loop_
_entity.id
_entity.type
_entity.pdbx_description
1 polymer ?
#
loop_
_entity_poly.entity_id
_entity_poly.type
_entity_poly.pdbx_seq_one_letter_code
_entity_poly.pdbx_strand_id
1 'polypeptide(L)'
;MDKPVFMSPLQSMILIIGLCLFSLTTEAALPQRDSQGQPLPTLAPMLEKVTPAVVNIASTGRIRVQQNPLFNDPFFRRFFNMPNQPRARITHSLGSGVIIDAEKGYILTNNHVISRADKLTVTLQDGSSYGAKLLGTD
;
A
#
# COMPACT_ATOMS: atom_id res chain seq x y z
N MET A 1 -63.79 -16.00 -38.86
CA MET A 1 -63.26 -17.34 -39.23
C MET A 1 -61.78 -17.10 -39.44
N ASP A 2 -61.08 -17.06 -38.31
CA ASP A 2 -59.83 -16.32 -38.18
C ASP A 2 -58.69 -17.29 -38.43
N LYS A 3 -58.00 -17.12 -39.55
CA LYS A 3 -56.89 -17.98 -39.95
C LYS A 3 -55.73 -17.74 -38.99
N PRO A 4 -55.09 -18.79 -38.45
CA PRO A 4 -53.92 -18.62 -37.60
C PRO A 4 -52.81 -17.97 -38.42
N VAL A 5 -52.31 -16.83 -37.95
CA VAL A 5 -51.20 -16.11 -38.59
C VAL A 5 -49.92 -16.91 -38.34
N PHE A 6 -49.61 -17.86 -39.22
CA PHE A 6 -48.31 -18.55 -39.23
C PHE A 6 -47.27 -17.60 -39.84
N MET A 7 -46.54 -16.88 -38.97
CA MET A 7 -45.39 -16.08 -39.41
C MET A 7 -44.33 -16.99 -40.04
N SER A 8 -43.79 -16.58 -41.18
CA SER A 8 -42.71 -17.32 -41.85
C SER A 8 -41.47 -17.41 -40.93
N PRO A 9 -40.69 -18.50 -40.98
CA PRO A 9 -39.50 -18.65 -40.14
C PRO A 9 -38.50 -17.50 -40.33
N LEU A 10 -38.49 -16.89 -41.52
CA LEU A 10 -37.67 -15.73 -41.86
C LEU A 10 -38.13 -14.46 -41.11
N GLN A 11 -39.44 -14.22 -41.00
CA GLN A 11 -39.98 -13.08 -40.24
C GLN A 11 -39.72 -13.21 -38.75
N SER A 12 -39.84 -14.43 -38.20
CA SER A 12 -39.49 -14.69 -36.80
C SER A 12 -38.00 -14.48 -36.53
N MET A 13 -37.13 -14.85 -37.47
CA MET A 13 -35.68 -14.65 -37.33
C MET A 13 -35.30 -13.16 -37.38
N ILE A 14 -35.93 -12.38 -38.25
CA ILE A 14 -35.74 -10.92 -38.32
C ILE A 14 -36.21 -10.24 -37.02
N LEU A 15 -37.35 -10.67 -36.46
CA LEU A 15 -37.87 -10.13 -35.21
C LEU A 15 -36.93 -10.41 -34.03
N ILE A 16 -36.39 -11.62 -33.94
CA ILE A 16 -35.46 -12.03 -32.87
C ILE A 16 -34.13 -11.27 -32.99
N ILE A 17 -33.60 -11.11 -34.21
CA ILE A 17 -32.37 -10.34 -34.45
C ILE A 17 -32.59 -8.87 -34.09
N GLY A 18 -33.74 -8.29 -34.47
CA GLY A 18 -34.10 -6.93 -34.09
C GLY A 18 -34.22 -6.74 -32.58
N LEU A 19 -34.78 -7.72 -31.87
CA LEU A 19 -34.92 -7.69 -30.42
C LEU A 19 -33.56 -7.82 -29.70
N CYS A 20 -32.66 -8.67 -30.19
CA CYS A 20 -31.31 -8.79 -29.66
C CYS A 20 -30.49 -7.50 -29.86
N LEU A 21 -30.62 -6.85 -31.02
CA LEU A 21 -29.93 -5.60 -31.34
C LEU A 21 -30.46 -4.38 -30.55
N PHE A 22 -31.68 -4.45 -30.02
CA PHE A 22 -32.28 -3.40 -29.18
C PHE A 22 -32.06 -3.59 -27.68
N SER A 23 -31.20 -4.53 -27.29
CA SER A 23 -30.83 -4.73 -25.88
C SER A 23 -30.05 -3.52 -25.37
N LEU A 24 -30.72 -2.60 -24.68
CA LEU A 24 -30.08 -1.52 -23.94
C LEU A 24 -29.22 -2.13 -22.85
N THR A 25 -27.89 -2.04 -22.99
CA THR A 25 -26.95 -2.34 -21.91
C THR A 25 -27.19 -1.33 -20.78
N THR A 26 -27.85 -1.78 -19.71
CA THR A 26 -27.97 -0.99 -18.49
C THR A 26 -26.64 -1.06 -17.75
N GLU A 27 -25.90 0.05 -17.77
CA GLU A 27 -24.69 0.24 -16.97
C GLU A 27 -25.08 0.50 -15.51
N ALA A 28 -24.62 -0.35 -14.59
CA ALA A 28 -24.75 -0.12 -13.16
C ALA A 28 -23.64 0.86 -12.71
N ALA A 29 -23.96 2.15 -12.61
CA ALA A 29 -23.06 3.17 -12.11
C ALA A 29 -23.34 3.50 -10.63
N LEU A 30 -22.29 3.84 -9.88
CA LEU A 30 -22.44 4.40 -8.54
C LEU A 30 -23.17 5.74 -8.62
N PRO A 31 -24.06 6.06 -7.66
CA PRO A 31 -24.73 7.34 -7.63
C PRO A 31 -23.69 8.45 -7.41
N GLN A 32 -23.53 9.34 -8.40
CA GLN A 32 -22.63 10.50 -8.29
C GLN A 32 -23.21 11.63 -7.41
N ARG A 33 -24.45 11.45 -6.96
CA ARG A 33 -25.22 12.40 -6.17
C ARG A 33 -25.86 11.70 -5.00
N ASP A 34 -26.02 12.43 -3.90
CA ASP A 34 -26.74 11.94 -2.73
C ASP A 34 -28.26 11.87 -2.97
N SER A 35 -29.01 11.48 -1.93
CA SER A 35 -30.48 11.42 -1.96
C SER A 35 -31.17 12.78 -2.15
N GLN A 36 -30.42 13.88 -2.08
CA GLN A 36 -30.88 15.26 -2.24
C GLN A 36 -30.48 15.84 -3.61
N GLY A 37 -29.82 15.05 -4.46
CA GLY A 37 -29.36 15.47 -5.79
C GLY A 37 -28.10 16.35 -5.77
N GLN A 38 -27.43 16.47 -4.62
CA GLN A 38 -26.16 17.19 -4.51
C GLN A 38 -24.99 16.29 -4.93
N PRO A 39 -23.93 16.86 -5.53
CA PRO A 39 -22.70 16.12 -5.78
C PRO A 39 -22.15 15.55 -4.48
N LEU A 40 -21.65 14.31 -4.52
CA LEU A 40 -21.00 13.74 -3.34
C LEU A 40 -19.81 14.61 -2.91
N PRO A 41 -19.69 14.95 -1.61
CA PRO A 41 -18.57 15.74 -1.12
C PRO A 41 -17.26 14.96 -1.28
N THR A 42 -16.18 15.68 -1.55
CA THR A 42 -14.83 15.11 -1.70
C THR A 42 -13.97 15.35 -0.45
N LEU A 43 -13.10 14.40 -0.13
CA LEU A 43 -12.09 14.55 0.92
C LEU A 43 -10.87 15.35 0.44
N ALA A 44 -10.73 15.61 -0.86
CA ALA A 44 -9.55 16.26 -1.44
C ALA A 44 -9.17 17.59 -0.74
N PRO A 45 -10.10 18.52 -0.45
CA PRO A 45 -9.76 19.79 0.22
C PRO A 45 -9.22 19.60 1.64
N MET A 46 -9.60 18.51 2.32
CA MET A 46 -9.06 18.15 3.63
C MET A 46 -7.67 17.54 3.48
N LEU A 47 -7.49 16.61 2.53
CA LEU A 47 -6.21 15.95 2.23
C LEU A 47 -5.12 16.94 1.81
N GLU A 48 -5.45 17.96 1.00
CA GLU A 48 -4.53 19.04 0.62
C GLU A 48 -3.92 19.76 1.83
N LYS A 49 -4.67 19.85 2.94
CA LYS A 49 -4.22 20.52 4.17
C LYS A 49 -3.46 19.59 5.11
N VAL A 50 -3.77 18.29 5.12
CA VAL A 50 -3.18 17.35 6.10
C VAL A 50 -2.01 16.53 5.55
N THR A 51 -1.97 16.27 4.25
CA THR A 51 -0.89 15.48 3.63
C THR A 51 0.52 16.03 3.84
N PRO A 52 0.76 17.36 3.90
CA PRO A 52 2.10 17.89 4.19
C PRO A 52 2.65 17.50 5.57
N ALA A 53 1.78 17.14 6.52
CA ALA A 53 2.19 16.68 7.85
C ALA A 53 2.66 15.21 7.86
N VAL A 54 2.42 14.45 6.79
CA VAL A 54 2.78 13.03 6.72
C VAL A 54 4.14 12.88 6.04
N VAL A 55 5.00 12.06 6.64
CA VAL A 55 6.35 11.81 6.16
C VAL A 55 6.61 10.33 5.93
N ASN A 56 7.55 10.02 5.04
CA ASN A 56 8.11 8.68 4.89
C ASN A 56 9.33 8.51 5.78
N ILE A 57 9.46 7.38 6.45
CA ILE A 57 10.56 7.05 7.36
C ILE A 57 11.23 5.77 6.86
N ALA A 58 12.48 5.91 6.44
CA ALA A 58 13.34 4.79 6.13
C ALA A 58 14.33 4.58 7.27
N SER A 59 14.38 3.36 7.79
CA SER A 59 15.32 2.97 8.84
C SER A 59 16.27 1.90 8.34
N THR A 60 17.53 1.99 8.76
CA THR A 60 18.56 0.98 8.47
C THR A 60 19.27 0.63 9.77
N GLY A 61 19.34 -0.66 10.06
CA GLY A 61 19.94 -1.20 11.28
C GLY A 61 20.84 -2.39 11.01
N ARG A 62 21.63 -2.78 12.00
CA ARG A 62 22.43 -4.02 11.95
C ARG A 62 21.94 -4.97 13.03
N ILE A 63 21.51 -6.15 12.61
CA ILE A 63 21.21 -7.25 13.52
C ILE A 63 22.37 -8.24 13.54
N ARG A 64 22.78 -8.66 14.74
CA ARG A 64 23.66 -9.81 14.90
C ARG A 64 22.82 -11.05 14.64
N VAL A 65 23.16 -11.81 13.60
CA VAL A 65 22.47 -13.08 13.35
C VAL A 65 22.93 -14.05 14.43
N GLN A 66 22.00 -14.51 15.27
CA GLN A 66 22.29 -15.52 16.27
C GLN A 66 22.70 -16.81 15.54
N GLN A 67 23.98 -17.17 15.67
CA GLN A 67 24.51 -18.37 15.03
C GLN A 67 24.05 -19.59 15.82
N ASN A 68 23.59 -20.62 15.10
CA ASN A 68 23.30 -21.92 15.71
C ASN A 68 24.57 -22.43 16.43
N PRO A 69 24.47 -22.91 17.68
CA PRO A 69 25.62 -23.45 18.43
C PRO A 69 26.45 -24.49 17.66
N LEU A 70 25.84 -25.28 16.77
CA LEU A 70 26.56 -26.22 15.89
C LEU A 70 27.57 -25.53 14.99
N PHE A 71 27.26 -24.31 14.53
CA PHE A 71 28.19 -23.52 13.75
C PHE A 71 29.29 -22.92 14.61
N ASN A 72 29.36 -23.13 15.92
CA ASN A 72 30.49 -22.71 16.77
C ASN A 72 31.48 -23.86 17.05
N ASP A 73 31.16 -25.09 16.64
CA ASP A 73 32.01 -26.27 16.81
C ASP A 73 33.22 -26.24 15.84
N PRO A 74 34.48 -26.29 16.34
CA PRO A 74 35.68 -26.32 15.51
C PRO A 74 35.76 -27.51 14.53
N PHE A 75 35.26 -28.69 14.93
CA PHE A 75 35.25 -29.90 14.11
C PHE A 75 34.28 -29.76 12.94
N PHE A 76 33.03 -29.35 13.22
CA PHE A 76 32.01 -29.13 12.19
C PHE A 76 32.48 -28.07 11.17
N ARG A 77 33.02 -26.95 11.65
CA ARG A 77 33.53 -25.87 10.79
C ARG A 77 34.64 -26.33 9.86
N ARG A 78 35.57 -27.16 10.35
CA ARG A 78 36.70 -27.68 9.56
C ARG A 78 36.26 -28.74 8.57
N PHE A 79 35.28 -29.57 8.91
CA PHE A 79 34.69 -30.55 7.99
C PHE A 79 33.98 -29.88 6.80
N PHE A 80 33.22 -28.80 7.06
CA PHE A 80 32.46 -28.07 6.03
C PHE A 80 33.18 -26.82 5.48
N ASN A 81 34.45 -26.61 5.85
CA ASN A 81 35.29 -25.48 5.41
C ASN A 81 34.62 -24.09 5.59
N MET A 82 33.97 -23.86 6.74
CA MET A 82 33.20 -22.63 7.00
C MET A 82 34.07 -21.43 7.44
N PRO A 83 33.82 -20.21 6.92
CA PRO A 83 34.54 -19.00 7.30
C PRO A 83 34.21 -18.51 8.72
N ASN A 84 35.22 -18.01 9.45
CA ASN A 84 35.14 -17.62 10.86
C ASN A 84 34.64 -16.19 11.12
N GLN A 85 33.71 -15.67 10.32
CA GLN A 85 33.31 -14.27 10.43
C GLN A 85 31.92 -14.11 11.05
N PRO A 86 31.76 -13.28 12.10
CA PRO A 86 30.44 -12.92 12.62
C PRO A 86 29.59 -12.29 11.52
N ARG A 87 28.51 -12.95 11.12
CA ARG A 87 27.56 -12.40 10.14
C ARG A 87 26.68 -11.35 10.82
N ALA A 88 26.99 -10.08 10.58
CA ALA A 88 26.03 -8.99 10.78
C ALA A 88 25.13 -8.90 9.53
N ARG A 89 23.81 -8.85 9.73
CA ARG A 89 22.86 -8.60 8.63
C ARG A 89 22.37 -7.16 8.74
N ILE A 90 22.39 -6.45 7.62
CA ILE A 90 21.73 -5.15 7.51
C ILE A 90 20.22 -5.40 7.38
N THR A 91 19.46 -4.73 8.22
CA THR A 91 18.00 -4.72 8.18
C THR A 91 17.53 -3.34 7.73
N HIS A 92 16.51 -3.33 6.88
CA HIS A 92 15.83 -2.11 6.48
C HIS A 92 14.39 -2.17 6.97
N SER A 93 13.84 -1.03 7.37
CA SER A 93 12.42 -0.85 7.63
C SER A 93 11.93 0.41 6.92
N LEU A 94 10.65 0.39 6.55
CA LEU A 94 9.97 1.52 5.92
C LEU A 94 8.64 1.71 6.64
N GLY A 95 8.28 2.96 6.91
CA GLY A 95 7.00 3.31 7.50
C GLY A 95 6.66 4.76 7.26
N SER A 96 5.48 5.16 7.72
CA SER A 96 5.08 6.57 7.75
C SER A 96 5.30 7.17 9.13
N GLY A 97 5.34 8.49 9.19
CA GLY A 97 5.23 9.26 10.41
C GLY A 97 4.39 10.50 10.21
N VAL A 98 4.08 11.18 11.31
CA VAL A 98 3.33 12.44 11.30
C VAL A 98 4.12 13.50 12.07
N ILE A 99 4.28 14.68 11.48
CA ILE A 99 4.88 15.85 12.11
C ILE A 99 3.88 16.40 13.14
N ILE A 100 4.28 16.43 14.41
CA ILE A 100 3.46 16.91 15.52
C ILE A 100 3.89 18.29 16.04
N ASP A 101 5.13 18.69 15.79
CA ASP A 101 5.68 20.02 16.09
C ASP A 101 6.64 20.39 14.96
N ALA A 102 6.21 21.28 14.07
CA ALA A 102 6.97 21.67 12.89
C ALA A 102 8.17 22.57 13.21
N GLU A 103 8.08 23.38 14.28
CA GLU A 103 9.17 24.26 14.69
C GLU A 103 10.33 23.47 15.28
N LYS A 104 10.02 22.42 16.06
CA LYS A 104 11.03 21.52 16.65
C LYS A 104 11.38 20.33 15.76
N GLY A 105 10.58 20.06 14.72
CA GLY A 105 10.75 18.91 13.84
C GLY A 105 10.42 17.56 14.50
N TYR A 106 9.45 17.53 15.42
CA TYR A 106 9.06 16.29 16.10
C TYR A 106 8.12 15.47 15.22
N ILE A 107 8.44 14.18 15.10
CA ILE A 107 7.73 13.23 14.26
C ILE A 107 7.35 12.02 15.12
N LEU A 108 6.08 11.63 15.04
CA LEU A 108 5.57 10.42 15.66
C LEU A 108 5.50 9.30 14.63
N THR A 109 5.94 8.10 15.01
CA THR A 109 5.85 6.87 14.20
C THR A 109 5.75 5.65 15.09
N ASN A 110 5.52 4.49 14.50
CA ASN A 110 5.48 3.23 15.21
C ASN A 110 6.88 2.80 15.68
N ASN A 111 6.96 2.27 16.90
CA ASN A 111 8.21 1.76 17.48
C ASN A 111 8.89 0.71 16.59
N HIS A 112 8.14 -0.22 15.99
CA HIS A 112 8.74 -1.27 15.15
C HIS A 112 9.48 -0.71 13.91
N VAL A 113 9.17 0.50 13.45
CA VAL A 113 9.87 1.18 12.35
C VAL A 113 11.26 1.64 12.81
N ILE A 114 11.39 2.06 14.08
CA ILE A 114 12.59 2.74 14.61
C ILE A 114 13.43 1.90 15.59
N SER A 115 12.89 0.81 16.14
CA SER A 115 13.41 0.07 17.31
C SER A 115 14.86 -0.45 17.21
N ARG A 116 15.36 -0.69 15.99
CA ARG A 116 16.71 -1.24 15.75
C ARG A 116 17.49 -0.46 14.71
N ALA A 117 17.10 0.80 14.49
CA ALA A 117 17.68 1.64 13.47
C ALA A 117 19.02 2.23 13.94
N ASP A 118 20.09 1.98 13.19
CA ASP A 118 21.34 2.73 13.33
C ASP A 118 21.25 4.09 12.62
N LYS A 119 20.46 4.16 11.55
CA LYS A 119 20.22 5.35 10.74
C LYS A 119 18.74 5.49 10.45
N LEU A 120 18.22 6.71 10.65
CA LEU A 120 16.87 7.12 10.29
C LEU A 120 16.96 8.23 9.25
N THR A 121 16.22 8.05 8.15
CA THR A 121 16.03 9.05 7.12
C THR A 121 14.55 9.34 7.01
N VAL A 122 14.19 10.62 7.09
CA VAL A 122 12.81 11.10 6.90
C VAL A 122 12.75 11.79 5.54
N THR A 123 11.72 11.49 4.76
CA THR A 123 11.43 12.15 3.48
C THR A 123 10.07 12.82 3.55
N LEU A 124 10.03 14.12 3.26
CA LEU A 124 8.80 14.92 3.22
C LEU A 124 8.10 14.76 1.87
N GLN A 125 6.86 15.26 1.78
CA GLN A 125 6.04 15.20 0.57
C GLN A 125 6.68 15.92 -0.64
N ASP A 126 7.51 16.95 -0.40
CA ASP A 126 8.25 17.69 -1.43
C ASP A 126 9.49 16.95 -1.94
N GLY A 127 9.79 15.77 -1.39
CA GLY A 127 10.96 14.94 -1.73
C GLY A 127 12.23 15.29 -0.95
N SER A 128 12.22 16.35 -0.15
CA SER A 128 13.35 16.68 0.72
C SER A 128 13.58 15.58 1.75
N SER A 129 14.86 15.30 2.05
CA SER A 129 15.24 14.20 2.95
C SER A 129 16.20 14.66 4.04
N TYR A 130 15.94 14.22 5.26
CA TYR A 130 16.66 14.63 6.47
C TYR A 130 17.07 13.42 7.31
N GLY A 131 18.21 13.52 7.98
CA GLY A 131 18.57 12.58 9.03
C GLY A 131 17.77 12.86 10.30
N ALA A 132 17.26 11.82 10.94
CA ALA A 132 16.50 11.94 12.20
C ALA A 132 17.20 11.24 13.36
N LYS A 133 16.90 11.70 14.56
CA LYS A 133 17.38 11.10 15.82
C LYS A 133 16.17 10.64 16.64
N LEU A 134 16.27 9.45 17.22
CA LEU A 134 15.28 8.96 18.17
C LEU A 134 15.33 9.81 19.44
N LEU A 135 14.20 10.39 19.83
CA LEU A 135 14.04 11.15 21.08
C LEU A 135 13.51 10.28 22.22
N GLY A 136 12.59 9.36 21.93
CA GLY A 136 12.00 8.43 22.89
C GLY A 136 11.14 7.38 22.19
N THR A 137 10.87 6.28 22.87
CA THR A 137 10.00 5.19 22.41
C THR A 137 9.36 4.50 23.60
N ASP A 138 8.21 3.90 23.35
CA ASP A 138 7.50 2.99 24.26
C ASP A 138 7.29 1.64 23.56
#